data_AF-A0A7X8SGE1-F1
#
_entry.id   AF-A0A7X8SGE1-F1
#
_cell.length_a   1.000
_cell.length_b   1.000
_cell.length_c   1.000
_cell.angle_alpha   90.00
_cell.angle_beta   90.00
_cell.angle_gamma   90.00
#
_symmetry.space_group_name_H-M   'P 1'
#
loop_
_entity.id
_entity.type
_entity.pdbx_description
1 polymer ?
#
loop_
_entity_poly.entity_id
_entity_poly.type
_entity_poly.pdbx_seq_one_letter_code
_entity_poly.pdbx_strand_id
1 'polypeptide(L)'
;MKSLKQLLAFVLVSILAVNVSLAKGMENEDNEITKLRESVENASASDWAVYSDAAERCIELKANLSEAYIWIEKSIEINANSDNLEVKGDYLALNGANDMAITAYNKAILAGMQEGKDVQKLQKKVLKMSRR
;
A
#
# COMPACT_ATOMS: atom_id res chain seq x y z
N MET A 1 16.08 -23.56 -51.06
CA MET A 1 15.01 -23.85 -50.07
C MET A 1 15.48 -24.60 -48.80
N LYS A 2 16.78 -24.93 -48.62
CA LYS A 2 17.28 -25.51 -47.36
C LYS A 2 17.79 -24.45 -46.37
N SER A 3 18.36 -23.34 -46.87
CA SER A 3 18.86 -22.23 -46.05
C SER A 3 17.77 -21.33 -45.45
N LEU A 4 16.60 -21.20 -46.11
CA LEU A 4 15.48 -20.38 -45.60
C LEU A 4 14.76 -21.05 -44.42
N LYS A 5 14.74 -22.39 -44.38
CA LYS A 5 14.18 -23.17 -43.27
C LYS A 5 15.07 -23.14 -42.02
N GLN A 6 16.39 -22.98 -42.21
CA GLN A 6 17.36 -22.85 -41.12
C GLN A 6 17.38 -21.44 -40.51
N LEU A 7 17.10 -20.41 -41.31
CA LEU A 7 16.96 -19.02 -40.85
C LEU A 7 15.66 -18.81 -40.04
N LEU A 8 14.55 -19.44 -40.42
CA LEU A 8 13.30 -19.39 -39.64
C LEU A 8 13.37 -20.16 -38.32
N ALA A 9 14.18 -21.23 -38.25
CA ALA A 9 14.39 -21.98 -37.01
C ALA A 9 15.20 -21.20 -35.95
N PHE A 10 16.03 -20.24 -36.37
CA PHE A 10 16.82 -19.41 -35.45
C PHE A 10 16.04 -18.21 -34.86
N VAL A 11 15.01 -17.72 -35.54
CA VAL A 11 14.21 -16.59 -35.06
C VAL A 11 13.21 -17.01 -33.97
N LEU A 12 12.71 -18.25 -34.00
CA LEU A 12 11.73 -18.73 -33.01
C LEU A 12 12.34 -19.03 -31.61
N VAL A 13 13.65 -19.28 -31.53
CA VAL A 13 14.32 -19.61 -30.25
C VAL A 13 14.75 -18.35 -29.49
N SER A 14 14.74 -17.19 -30.13
CA SER A 14 15.26 -15.94 -29.55
C SER A 14 14.23 -15.15 -28.72
N ILE A 15 12.97 -15.59 -28.64
CA ILE A 15 11.88 -14.88 -27.93
C ILE A 15 11.73 -15.34 -26.46
N LEU A 16 12.41 -16.41 -26.04
CA LEU A 16 12.27 -16.97 -24.68
C LEU A 16 13.25 -16.41 -23.63
N ALA A 17 14.10 -15.45 -23.99
CA ALA A 17 15.16 -14.96 -23.10
C ALA A 17 14.87 -13.59 -22.46
N VAL A 18 13.60 -13.25 -22.22
CA VAL A 18 13.24 -12.01 -21.51
C VAL A 18 12.50 -12.34 -20.21
N ASN A 19 13.25 -12.21 -19.10
CA ASN A 19 12.81 -11.94 -17.72
C ASN A 19 12.12 -13.06 -16.91
N VAL A 20 12.84 -14.12 -16.56
CA VAL A 20 12.59 -14.84 -15.29
C VAL A 20 13.32 -14.11 -14.17
N SER A 21 12.77 -12.97 -13.73
CA SER A 21 13.15 -12.34 -12.46
C SER A 21 11.94 -11.98 -11.59
N LEU A 22 10.74 -12.45 -11.96
CA LEU A 22 9.49 -12.20 -11.23
C LEU A 22 9.26 -13.13 -10.02
N ALA A 23 9.95 -14.26 -9.91
CA ALA A 23 9.64 -15.26 -8.89
C ALA A 23 10.27 -14.98 -7.50
N LYS A 24 11.35 -14.19 -7.42
CA LYS A 24 12.11 -14.03 -6.17
C LYS A 24 11.50 -13.00 -5.20
N GLY A 25 10.60 -12.13 -5.68
CA GLY A 25 9.87 -11.17 -4.85
C GLY A 25 8.64 -11.77 -4.15
N MET A 26 7.90 -12.63 -4.85
CA MET A 26 6.61 -13.15 -4.37
C MET A 26 6.71 -14.06 -3.13
N GLU A 27 7.71 -14.94 -3.04
CA GLU A 27 7.82 -15.84 -1.88
C GLU A 27 8.04 -15.10 -0.54
N ASN A 28 8.75 -13.98 -0.56
CA ASN A 28 8.98 -13.18 0.65
C ASN A 28 7.77 -12.29 0.99
N GLU A 29 7.12 -11.71 -0.02
CA GLU A 29 5.91 -10.89 0.16
C GLU A 29 4.76 -11.73 0.73
N ASP A 30 4.54 -12.95 0.21
CA ASP A 30 3.47 -13.84 0.71
C ASP A 30 3.69 -14.24 2.18
N ASN A 31 4.93 -14.46 2.59
CA ASN A 31 5.28 -14.74 3.98
C ASN A 31 5.03 -13.52 4.89
N GLU A 32 5.36 -12.33 4.41
CA GLU A 32 5.14 -11.09 5.14
C GLU A 32 3.65 -10.79 5.34
N ILE A 33 2.85 -10.86 4.27
CA ILE A 33 1.39 -10.68 4.34
C ILE A 33 0.73 -11.69 5.29
N THR A 34 1.20 -12.95 5.29
CA THR A 34 0.69 -13.98 6.20
C THR A 34 0.91 -13.58 7.66
N LYS A 35 2.09 -13.05 8.00
CA LYS A 35 2.38 -12.56 9.36
C LYS A 35 1.54 -11.35 9.76
N LEU A 36 1.21 -10.47 8.80
CA LEU A 36 0.32 -9.34 9.06
C LEU A 36 -1.09 -9.82 9.41
N ARG A 37 -1.61 -10.80 8.67
CA ARG A 37 -2.91 -11.44 8.98
C ARG A 37 -2.90 -12.10 10.35
N GLU A 38 -1.86 -12.88 10.67
CA GLU A 38 -1.69 -13.48 12.00
C GLU A 38 -1.67 -12.43 13.11
N SER A 39 -1.00 -11.29 12.88
CA SER A 39 -0.97 -10.18 13.85
C SER A 39 -2.36 -9.60 14.06
N VAL A 40 -3.10 -9.37 12.98
CA VAL A 40 -4.48 -8.87 13.01
C VAL A 40 -5.46 -9.86 13.67
N GLU A 41 -5.33 -11.15 13.41
CA GLU A 41 -6.16 -12.20 14.02
C GLU A 41 -5.97 -12.31 15.53
N ASN A 42 -4.76 -12.04 16.02
CA ASN A 42 -4.41 -12.06 17.44
C ASN A 42 -4.57 -10.70 18.12
N ALA A 43 -4.97 -9.65 17.39
CA ALA A 43 -5.16 -8.31 17.94
C ALA A 43 -6.30 -8.30 18.96
N SER A 44 -6.14 -7.53 20.03
CA SER A 44 -7.24 -7.30 20.97
C SER A 44 -8.32 -6.43 20.30
N ALA A 45 -9.57 -6.52 20.78
CA ALA A 45 -10.69 -5.75 20.22
C ALA A 45 -10.49 -4.21 20.23
N SER A 46 -9.59 -3.71 21.10
CA SER A 46 -9.25 -2.29 21.22
C SER A 46 -7.95 -1.89 20.51
N ASP A 47 -7.26 -2.84 19.87
CA ASP A 47 -5.93 -2.62 19.31
C ASP A 47 -6.01 -2.06 17.89
N TRP A 48 -6.37 -0.78 17.77
CA TRP A 48 -6.43 -0.09 16.49
C TRP A 48 -5.07 -0.05 15.77
N ALA A 49 -3.95 -0.08 16.51
CA ALA A 49 -2.61 0.13 15.98
C ALA A 49 -2.18 -1.04 15.12
N VAL A 50 -2.42 -2.28 15.57
CA VAL A 50 -2.10 -3.50 14.77
C VAL A 50 -2.76 -3.47 13.39
N TYR A 51 -4.03 -3.04 13.30
CA TYR A 51 -4.70 -2.88 12.00
C TYR A 51 -4.09 -1.78 11.15
N SER A 52 -3.74 -0.64 11.76
CA SER A 52 -3.13 0.50 11.05
C SER A 52 -1.76 0.13 10.47
N ASP A 53 -0.91 -0.49 11.28
CA ASP A 53 0.45 -0.89 10.90
C ASP A 53 0.43 -1.96 9.81
N ALA A 54 -0.49 -2.94 9.92
CA ALA A 54 -0.67 -3.96 8.90
C ALA A 54 -1.11 -3.35 7.56
N ALA A 55 -2.02 -2.37 7.59
CA ALA A 55 -2.45 -1.69 6.39
C ALA A 55 -1.36 -0.79 5.78
N GLU A 56 -0.62 -0.05 6.60
CA GLU A 56 0.52 0.74 6.15
C GLU A 56 1.53 -0.15 5.43
N ARG A 57 1.83 -1.32 6.00
CA ARG A 57 2.78 -2.26 5.39
C ARG A 57 2.31 -2.77 4.03
N CYS A 58 1.02 -3.08 3.88
CA CYS A 58 0.43 -3.43 2.58
C CYS A 58 0.56 -2.28 1.56
N ILE A 59 0.36 -1.02 1.98
CA ILE A 59 0.52 0.16 1.12
C ILE A 59 1.98 0.34 0.68
N GLU A 60 2.94 0.18 1.59
CA GLU A 60 4.38 0.26 1.29
C GLU A 60 4.80 -0.79 0.27
N LEU A 61 4.32 -2.03 0.44
CA LEU A 61 4.57 -3.15 -0.46
C LEU A 61 3.80 -3.03 -1.78
N LYS A 62 2.76 -2.18 -1.82
CA LYS A 62 1.77 -2.13 -2.91
C LYS A 62 1.12 -3.49 -3.20
N ALA A 63 0.96 -4.28 -2.14
CA ALA A 63 0.36 -5.61 -2.17
C ALA A 63 -0.86 -5.63 -1.24
N ASN A 64 -1.81 -6.54 -1.51
CA ASN A 64 -2.98 -6.75 -0.65
C ASN A 64 -3.79 -5.47 -0.31
N LEU A 65 -3.87 -4.53 -1.26
CA LEU A 65 -4.52 -3.24 -1.04
C LEU A 65 -6.00 -3.36 -0.62
N SER A 66 -6.71 -4.38 -1.10
CA SER A 66 -8.09 -4.64 -0.68
C SER A 66 -8.20 -4.97 0.83
N GLU A 67 -7.26 -5.76 1.38
CA GLU A 67 -7.20 -6.05 2.81
C GLU A 67 -6.72 -4.83 3.61
N ALA A 68 -5.75 -4.09 3.07
CA ALA A 68 -5.30 -2.84 3.68
C ALA A 68 -6.46 -1.88 3.93
N TYR A 69 -7.37 -1.72 2.96
CA TYR A 69 -8.56 -0.89 3.13
C TYR A 69 -9.45 -1.37 4.28
N ILE A 70 -9.70 -2.68 4.37
CA ILE A 70 -10.53 -3.26 5.45
C ILE A 70 -9.90 -2.98 6.82
N TRP A 71 -8.58 -3.17 6.94
CA TRP A 71 -7.87 -2.91 8.18
C TRP A 71 -7.82 -1.42 8.54
N ILE A 72 -7.68 -0.52 7.56
CA ILE A 72 -7.79 0.94 7.78
C ILE A 72 -9.15 1.29 8.37
N GLU A 73 -10.24 0.85 7.73
CA GLU A 73 -11.58 1.16 8.23
C GLU A 73 -11.81 0.57 9.62
N LYS A 74 -11.28 -0.63 9.90
CA LYS A 74 -11.37 -1.25 11.23
C LYS A 74 -10.59 -0.46 12.29
N SER A 75 -9.36 -0.03 11.97
CA SER A 75 -8.55 0.80 12.87
C SER A 75 -9.26 2.11 13.23
N ILE A 76 -9.84 2.78 12.23
CA ILE A 76 -10.60 4.02 12.40
C ILE A 76 -11.87 3.79 13.22
N GLU A 77 -12.57 2.68 13.00
CA GLU A 77 -13.77 2.30 13.77
C GLU A 77 -13.44 2.11 15.27
N ILE A 78 -12.33 1.43 15.58
CA ILE A 78 -11.89 1.19 16.95
C ILE A 78 -11.52 2.51 17.64
N ASN A 79 -10.69 3.33 17.00
CA ASN A 79 -10.25 4.62 17.54
C ASN A 79 -9.68 5.52 16.44
N ALA A 80 -10.51 6.37 15.83
CA ALA A 80 -10.08 7.34 14.84
C ALA A 80 -9.05 8.32 15.44
N ASN A 81 -7.86 8.38 14.85
CA ASN A 81 -6.75 9.21 15.32
C ASN A 81 -5.88 9.69 14.15
N SER A 82 -4.88 10.53 14.43
CA SER A 82 -4.01 11.09 13.39
C SER A 82 -3.34 10.03 12.51
N ASP A 83 -2.94 8.90 13.09
CA ASP A 83 -2.08 7.92 12.41
C ASP A 83 -2.91 7.09 11.41
N ASN A 84 -4.03 6.51 11.85
CA ASN A 84 -4.87 5.72 10.95
C ASN A 84 -5.57 6.57 9.86
N LEU A 85 -5.82 7.85 10.13
CA LEU A 85 -6.30 8.80 9.12
C LEU A 85 -5.20 9.17 8.10
N GLU A 86 -3.92 9.24 8.51
CA GLU A 86 -2.79 9.38 7.60
C GLU A 86 -2.69 8.17 6.66
N VAL A 87 -2.76 6.96 7.21
CA VAL A 87 -2.71 5.71 6.43
C VAL A 87 -3.86 5.64 5.42
N LYS A 88 -5.08 6.07 5.80
CA LYS A 88 -6.20 6.22 4.85
C LYS A 88 -5.89 7.21 3.73
N GLY A 89 -5.28 8.34 4.05
CA GLY A 89 -4.84 9.31 3.05
C GLY A 89 -3.82 8.71 2.08
N ASP A 90 -2.85 7.97 2.59
CA ASP A 90 -1.81 7.30 1.79
C ASP A 90 -2.39 6.24 0.86
N TYR A 91 -3.33 5.44 1.34
CA TYR A 91 -4.09 4.50 0.53
C TYR A 91 -4.82 5.19 -0.63
N LEU A 92 -5.56 6.26 -0.32
CA LEU A 92 -6.33 6.99 -1.33
C LEU A 92 -5.42 7.67 -2.35
N ALA A 93 -4.30 8.24 -1.90
CA ALA A 93 -3.31 8.86 -2.77
C ALA A 93 -2.65 7.82 -3.71
N LEU A 94 -2.31 6.64 -3.20
CA LEU A 94 -1.76 5.53 -4.00
C LEU A 94 -2.72 5.10 -5.11
N ASN A 95 -4.03 5.10 -4.82
CA ASN A 95 -5.08 4.73 -5.77
C ASN A 95 -5.57 5.89 -6.66
N GLY A 96 -4.92 7.05 -6.62
CA GLY A 96 -5.26 8.21 -7.45
C GLY A 96 -6.50 9.00 -7.03
N ALA A 97 -7.11 8.65 -5.89
CA ALA A 97 -8.26 9.34 -5.32
C ALA A 97 -7.83 10.60 -4.54
N ASN A 98 -7.22 11.56 -5.26
CA ASN A 98 -6.49 12.68 -4.65
C ASN A 98 -7.35 13.58 -3.75
N ASP A 99 -8.58 13.90 -4.15
CA ASP A 99 -9.47 14.75 -3.36
C ASP A 99 -9.89 14.08 -2.05
N MET A 100 -10.12 12.76 -2.10
CA MET A 100 -10.43 11.96 -0.93
C MET A 100 -9.20 11.82 -0.03
N ALA A 101 -8.00 11.68 -0.61
CA ALA A 101 -6.75 11.64 0.13
C ALA A 101 -6.50 12.96 0.88
N ILE A 102 -6.67 14.10 0.22
CA ILE A 102 -6.58 15.43 0.85
C ILE A 102 -7.59 15.54 2.00
N THR A 103 -8.82 15.06 1.80
CA THR A 103 -9.84 15.04 2.85
C THR A 103 -9.40 14.21 4.05
N ALA A 104 -8.84 13.01 3.82
CA ALA A 104 -8.34 12.14 4.88
C ALA A 104 -7.15 12.78 5.63
N TYR A 105 -6.16 13.33 4.90
CA TYR A 105 -5.04 14.03 5.53
C TYR A 105 -5.46 15.26 6.33
N ASN A 106 -6.47 16.01 5.88
CA ASN A 106 -7.00 17.13 6.66
C ASN A 106 -7.64 16.65 7.97
N LYS A 107 -8.33 15.50 7.97
CA LYS A 107 -8.83 14.88 9.20
C LYS A 107 -7.68 14.44 10.10
N ALA A 108 -6.63 13.84 9.53
CA ALA A 108 -5.42 13.46 10.26
C ALA A 108 -4.75 14.68 10.91
N ILE A 109 -4.63 15.81 10.19
CA ILE A 109 -4.09 17.07 10.72
C ILE A 109 -4.91 17.55 11.92
N LEU A 110 -6.25 17.57 11.81
CA LEU A 110 -7.11 18.00 12.90
C LEU A 110 -6.97 17.11 14.14
N ALA A 111 -6.94 15.79 13.95
CA ALA A 111 -6.72 14.83 15.03
C ALA A 111 -5.33 15.02 15.66
N GLY A 112 -4.28 15.12 14.83
CA GLY A 112 -2.90 15.33 15.29
C GLY A 112 -2.74 16.63 16.09
N MET A 113 -3.40 17.72 15.69
CA MET A 113 -3.40 18.97 16.46
C MET A 113 -4.06 18.80 17.83
N GLN A 114 -5.15 18.02 17.93
CA GLN A 114 -5.81 17.72 19.21
C GLN A 114 -4.96 16.81 20.09
N GLU A 115 -4.22 15.88 19.48
CA GLU A 115 -3.26 14.98 20.14
C GLU A 115 -1.95 15.68 20.53
N GLY A 116 -1.73 16.93 20.09
CA GLY A 116 -0.49 17.68 20.34
C GLY A 116 0.70 17.22 19.48
N LYS A 117 0.46 16.54 18.35
CA LYS A 117 1.47 16.07 17.40
C LYS A 117 1.93 17.18 16.45
N ASP A 118 3.15 17.04 15.93
CA ASP A 118 3.62 17.85 14.79
C ASP A 118 2.97 17.37 13.48
N VAL A 119 2.16 18.24 12.89
CA VAL A 119 1.39 17.97 11.68
C VAL A 119 2.06 18.46 10.39
N GLN A 120 3.29 18.98 10.45
CA GLN A 120 3.97 19.53 9.27
C GLN A 120 4.14 18.51 8.13
N LYS A 121 4.38 17.23 8.46
CA LYS A 121 4.48 16.15 7.45
C LYS A 121 3.18 16.03 6.65
N LEU A 122 2.04 16.02 7.33
CA LEU A 122 0.72 15.92 6.72
C LEU A 122 0.39 17.16 5.89
N GLN A 123 0.69 18.37 6.40
CA GLN A 123 0.52 19.61 5.65
C GLN A 123 1.31 19.60 4.33
N LYS A 124 2.54 19.06 4.34
CA LYS A 124 3.36 18.90 3.13
C LYS A 124 2.72 17.90 2.15
N LYS A 125 2.12 16.79 2.64
CA LYS A 125 1.39 15.83 1.80
C LYS A 125 0.23 16.52 1.07
N VAL A 126 -0.62 17.26 1.81
CA VAL A 126 -1.74 18.03 1.24
C VAL A 126 -1.24 19.02 0.20
N LEU A 127 -0.26 19.86 0.55
CA LEU A 127 0.28 20.88 -0.35
C LEU A 127 0.86 20.31 -1.64
N LYS A 128 1.52 19.14 -1.58
CA LYS A 128 2.05 18.45 -2.76
C LYS A 128 0.95 18.02 -3.72
N MET A 129 -0.21 17.65 -3.19
CA MET A 129 -1.34 17.15 -3.98
C MET A 129 -2.20 18.28 -4.54
N SER A 130 -2.40 19.37 -3.81
CA SER A 130 -3.17 20.53 -4.27
C SER A 130 -2.50 21.36 -5.38
N ARG A 131 -1.24 21.06 -5.72
CA ARG A 131 -0.46 21.74 -6.77
C ARG A 131 -0.52 21.05 -8.13
N ARG A 132 -1.27 19.95 -8.25
CA ARG A 132 -1.34 19.14 -9.46
C ARG A 132 -2.55 19.49 -10.32
#